data_AF-A0A3P3ZPS3-F1
#
_entry.id   AF-A0A3P3ZPS3-F1
#
_cell.length_a   1.000
_cell.length_b   1.000
_cell.length_c   1.000
_cell.angle_alpha   90.00
_cell.angle_beta   90.00
_cell.angle_gamma   90.00
#
_symmetry.space_group_name_H-M   'P 1'
#
loop_
_entity.id
_entity.type
_entity.pdbx_description
1 polymer ?
#
loop_
_entity_poly.entity_id
_entity_poly.type
_entity_poly.pdbx_seq_one_letter_code
_entity_poly.pdbx_strand_id
1 'polypeptide(L)'
;MIGFEHAPQVEIQDAVGLAIGPTGQSLAQIQVGDTIMDMAATLPWGGYALAPFSLEYVGELNRNYWVIDPIKFLHQSLSLPAMPVPDTTSENGRRLFFVQVDGDGFPSRAEFPGYDYGAEALYDQIFKKYPIPMTVSVVEGEIGPTGKYPALSPRLESIARKIFALPNIEIGSHTYSHPLDWILADPKYGQQKEQLSMQIPGYTFDLKREIEGSIEYINGRLAPPGKKVRVLQWSGAANPTAAALEEAWKAGVYNINGGDTLPVKPDGSWTDISGAGIAKGKGDQNYQIYAAEMNENIYTNDWTRPFYGMVRVLETYEITEFPLRIKPVDIYFHFYSGTKLASLKALQNVYDVTLKQPVFPVYTSDFIQKVLDARHASVAMQEGQWQIRTGRSLREFRLPVGEIPDLTHSSGVVGYLSVPGGTYVHLGVDQASVSLLPLNHPADPLPYVSAATAYITHFKRQGRGIRFDARGYYQPYVLLSHADHACGIKVDGREVQSTEDGKGRLKVSFPPSVGEQGPVHDIEVHCHD
;
A
#
# COMPACT_ATOMS: atom_id res chain seq x y z
N MET A 1 -10.03 -3.12 -26.56
CA MET A 1 -10.35 -2.26 -25.40
C MET A 1 -11.60 -2.79 -24.70
N ILE A 2 -12.66 -3.09 -25.46
CA ILE A 2 -13.82 -3.86 -25.01
C ILE A 2 -13.46 -5.34 -24.84
N GLY A 3 -14.13 -6.03 -23.93
CA GLY A 3 -13.89 -7.43 -23.57
C GLY A 3 -12.73 -7.62 -22.59
N PHE A 4 -12.49 -6.68 -21.68
CA PHE A 4 -11.31 -6.70 -20.80
C PHE A 4 -11.32 -7.86 -19.80
N GLU A 5 -12.33 -7.95 -18.94
CA GLU A 5 -12.53 -9.08 -18.02
C GLU A 5 -13.75 -9.93 -18.42
N HIS A 6 -14.75 -9.29 -19.02
CA HIS A 6 -15.98 -9.94 -19.44
C HIS A 6 -16.43 -9.43 -20.82
N ALA A 7 -17.07 -10.30 -21.61
CA ALA A 7 -17.70 -9.90 -22.86
C ALA A 7 -19.03 -9.17 -22.57
N PRO A 8 -19.37 -8.10 -23.31
CA PRO A 8 -20.64 -7.40 -23.11
C PRO A 8 -21.83 -8.34 -23.35
N GLN A 9 -22.82 -8.36 -22.46
CA GLN A 9 -24.09 -9.07 -22.67
C GLN A 9 -25.13 -8.08 -23.21
N VAL A 10 -25.29 -8.05 -24.53
CA VAL A 10 -26.12 -7.03 -25.21
C VAL A 10 -27.57 -7.49 -25.33
N GLU A 11 -28.50 -6.70 -24.81
CA GLU A 11 -29.94 -6.85 -24.99
C GLU A 11 -30.51 -5.74 -25.88
N ILE A 12 -31.68 -5.97 -26.49
CA ILE A 12 -32.31 -4.98 -27.39
C ILE A 12 -32.64 -3.66 -26.69
N GLN A 13 -32.91 -3.71 -25.38
CA GLN A 13 -33.23 -2.54 -24.56
C GLN A 13 -32.01 -1.66 -24.26
N ASP A 14 -30.80 -2.18 -24.47
CA ASP A 14 -29.57 -1.40 -24.34
C ASP A 14 -29.35 -0.46 -25.54
N ALA A 15 -30.19 -0.57 -26.58
CA ALA A 15 -30.08 0.25 -27.76
C ALA A 15 -30.36 1.73 -27.46
N VAL A 16 -29.29 2.52 -27.37
CA VAL A 16 -29.35 3.97 -27.28
C VAL A 16 -29.04 4.56 -28.64
N GLY A 17 -29.99 5.33 -29.20
CA GLY A 17 -29.90 5.98 -30.50
C GLY A 17 -28.86 7.11 -30.57
N LEU A 18 -27.59 6.76 -30.37
CA LEU A 18 -26.46 7.67 -30.37
C LEU A 18 -25.48 7.27 -31.48
N ALA A 19 -25.07 8.25 -32.27
CA ALA A 19 -24.11 8.08 -33.34
C ALA A 19 -23.04 9.17 -33.21
N ILE A 20 -21.78 8.80 -33.36
CA ILE A 20 -20.67 9.76 -33.29
C ILE A 20 -20.50 10.52 -34.61
N GLY A 21 -20.00 11.75 -34.51
CA GLY A 21 -19.57 12.52 -35.68
C GLY A 21 -18.26 11.97 -36.28
N PRO A 22 -17.84 12.50 -37.45
CA PRO A 22 -16.70 11.98 -38.21
C PRO A 22 -15.33 12.14 -37.53
N THR A 23 -15.26 12.91 -36.45
CA THR A 23 -14.03 13.15 -35.68
C THR A 23 -13.88 12.23 -34.46
N GLY A 24 -14.89 11.40 -34.17
CA GLY A 24 -14.84 10.41 -33.11
C GLY A 24 -14.29 9.07 -33.59
N GLN A 25 -13.77 8.28 -32.66
CA GLN A 25 -13.41 6.90 -32.88
C GLN A 25 -14.37 6.01 -32.08
N SER A 26 -15.16 5.21 -32.80
CA SER A 26 -16.02 4.21 -32.19
C SER A 26 -15.17 3.07 -31.59
N LEU A 27 -15.52 2.67 -30.38
CA LEU A 27 -14.91 1.55 -29.65
C LEU A 27 -15.85 0.33 -29.61
N ALA A 28 -17.16 0.56 -29.64
CA ALA A 28 -18.19 -0.47 -29.69
C ALA A 28 -19.42 0.05 -30.44
N GLN A 29 -19.99 -0.82 -31.29
CA GLN A 29 -21.23 -0.53 -32.00
C GLN A 29 -22.22 -1.68 -31.84
N ILE A 30 -23.49 -1.32 -31.83
CA ILE A 30 -24.60 -2.27 -32.00
C ILE A 30 -25.37 -1.89 -33.27
N GLN A 31 -26.01 -2.90 -33.87
CA GLN A 31 -26.85 -2.70 -35.03
C GLN A 31 -28.24 -3.26 -34.74
N VAL A 32 -29.28 -2.43 -34.90
CA VAL A 32 -30.69 -2.84 -34.81
C VAL A 32 -31.37 -2.49 -36.13
N GLY A 33 -31.67 -3.52 -36.92
CA GLY A 33 -32.08 -3.34 -38.31
C GLY A 33 -30.99 -2.64 -39.12
N ASP A 34 -31.34 -1.50 -39.73
CA ASP A 34 -30.41 -0.69 -40.52
C ASP A 34 -29.75 0.44 -39.72
N THR A 35 -30.05 0.55 -38.42
CA THR A 35 -29.49 1.62 -37.57
C THR A 35 -28.26 1.12 -36.82
N ILE A 36 -27.13 1.80 -37.03
CA ILE A 36 -25.90 1.60 -36.27
C ILE A 36 -25.85 2.62 -35.14
N MET A 37 -25.52 2.16 -33.93
CA MET A 37 -25.41 2.99 -32.74
C MET A 37 -24.04 2.77 -32.09
N ASP A 38 -23.39 3.86 -31.70
CA ASP A 38 -22.07 3.85 -31.06
C ASP A 38 -22.24 3.80 -29.54
N MET A 39 -21.97 2.63 -28.96
CA MET A 39 -22.19 2.37 -27.54
C MET A 39 -20.99 2.73 -26.66
N ALA A 40 -19.80 2.79 -27.26
CA ALA A 40 -18.62 3.36 -26.63
C ALA A 40 -17.78 4.06 -27.69
N ALA A 41 -17.20 5.20 -27.34
CA ALA A 41 -16.37 5.96 -28.26
C ALA A 41 -15.40 6.91 -27.53
N THR A 42 -14.37 7.33 -28.25
CA THR A 42 -13.52 8.48 -27.91
C THR A 42 -13.75 9.61 -28.91
N LEU A 43 -13.70 10.84 -28.42
CA LEU A 43 -14.00 12.08 -29.14
C LEU A 43 -12.99 13.16 -28.75
N PRO A 44 -12.88 14.27 -29.51
CA PRO A 44 -11.94 15.34 -29.18
C PRO A 44 -12.12 15.98 -27.79
N TRP A 45 -13.30 15.84 -27.17
CA TRP A 45 -13.60 16.39 -25.85
C TRP A 45 -13.54 15.35 -24.72
N GLY A 46 -13.36 14.07 -25.02
CA GLY A 46 -13.54 13.02 -24.01
C GLY A 46 -13.86 11.65 -24.60
N GLY A 47 -14.44 10.79 -23.79
CA GLY A 47 -14.98 9.51 -24.24
C GLY A 47 -16.17 9.11 -23.39
N TYR A 48 -16.96 8.17 -23.91
CA TYR A 48 -18.07 7.56 -23.18
C TYR A 48 -18.09 6.04 -23.44
N ALA A 49 -18.62 5.30 -22.47
CA ALA A 49 -18.93 3.89 -22.61
C ALA A 49 -20.28 3.64 -21.90
N LEU A 50 -21.32 3.34 -22.67
CA LEU A 50 -22.65 3.04 -22.17
C LEU A 50 -22.70 1.59 -21.69
N ALA A 51 -23.57 1.29 -20.73
CA ALA A 51 -23.88 -0.10 -20.41
C ALA A 51 -24.42 -0.82 -21.67
N PRO A 52 -24.10 -2.10 -21.89
CA PRO A 52 -23.26 -3.00 -21.08
C PRO A 52 -21.76 -2.95 -21.46
N PHE A 53 -21.31 -1.96 -22.24
CA PHE A 53 -19.93 -1.89 -22.75
C PHE A 53 -18.93 -1.28 -21.76
N SER A 54 -19.38 -0.72 -20.64
CA SER A 54 -18.53 -0.20 -19.57
C SER A 54 -18.29 -1.24 -18.47
N LEU A 55 -19.34 -1.64 -17.77
CA LEU A 55 -19.36 -2.63 -16.70
C LEU A 55 -20.48 -3.64 -16.94
N GLU A 56 -20.25 -4.89 -16.57
CA GLU A 56 -21.26 -5.96 -16.56
C GLU A 56 -21.48 -6.42 -15.13
N TYR A 57 -22.74 -6.54 -14.70
CA TYR A 57 -23.09 -7.10 -13.40
C TYR A 57 -23.48 -8.58 -13.56
N VAL A 58 -22.72 -9.48 -12.94
CA VAL A 58 -23.00 -10.93 -12.94
C VAL A 58 -23.73 -11.28 -11.65
N GLY A 59 -25.04 -11.54 -11.78
CA GLY A 59 -25.94 -11.73 -10.63
C GLY A 59 -25.60 -12.93 -9.76
N GLU A 60 -25.19 -14.05 -10.36
CA GLU A 60 -24.81 -15.27 -9.64
C GLU A 60 -23.60 -15.06 -8.71
N LEU A 61 -22.73 -14.11 -9.06
CA LEU A 61 -21.53 -13.75 -8.31
C LEU A 61 -21.71 -12.47 -7.48
N ASN A 62 -22.84 -11.77 -7.65
CA ASN A 62 -23.11 -10.45 -7.06
C ASN A 62 -21.93 -9.48 -7.23
N ARG A 63 -21.39 -9.42 -8.46
CA ARG A 63 -20.13 -8.71 -8.76
C ARG A 63 -20.21 -7.98 -10.11
N ASN A 64 -19.49 -6.88 -10.21
CA ASN A 64 -19.27 -6.16 -11.47
C ASN A 64 -17.95 -6.58 -12.11
N TYR A 65 -17.89 -6.64 -13.43
CA TYR A 65 -16.67 -6.85 -14.19
C TYR A 65 -16.42 -5.69 -15.15
N TRP A 66 -15.15 -5.34 -15.34
CA TRP A 66 -14.78 -4.40 -16.40
C TRP A 66 -14.98 -5.02 -17.77
N VAL A 67 -15.91 -4.47 -18.54
CA VAL A 67 -16.05 -4.82 -19.96
C VAL A 67 -15.07 -3.99 -20.77
N ILE A 68 -14.87 -2.72 -20.42
CA ILE A 68 -13.85 -1.87 -21.03
C ILE A 68 -12.57 -1.87 -20.20
N ASP A 69 -11.40 -1.92 -20.86
CA ASP A 69 -10.10 -1.71 -20.22
C ASP A 69 -10.02 -0.28 -19.66
N PRO A 70 -10.09 -0.09 -18.33
CA PRO A 70 -10.27 1.24 -17.75
C PRO A 70 -9.03 2.12 -17.94
N ILE A 71 -7.83 1.53 -17.96
CA ILE A 71 -6.57 2.26 -18.09
C ILE A 71 -6.42 2.80 -19.52
N LYS A 72 -6.62 1.94 -20.53
CA LYS A 72 -6.53 2.38 -21.92
C LYS A 72 -7.63 3.38 -22.27
N PHE A 73 -8.85 3.16 -21.78
CA PHE A 73 -9.97 4.06 -22.03
C PHE A 73 -9.74 5.44 -21.43
N LEU A 74 -9.32 5.55 -20.17
CA LEU A 74 -9.04 6.85 -19.54
C LEU A 74 -7.88 7.58 -20.22
N HIS A 75 -6.81 6.87 -20.57
CA HIS A 75 -5.68 7.48 -21.27
C HIS A 75 -6.08 8.06 -22.63
N GLN A 76 -6.86 7.34 -23.42
CA GLN A 76 -7.33 7.82 -24.73
C GLN A 76 -8.39 8.92 -24.59
N SER A 77 -9.40 8.71 -23.74
CA SER A 77 -10.52 9.64 -23.56
C SER A 77 -10.08 10.99 -23.01
N LEU A 78 -9.15 11.01 -22.06
CA LEU A 78 -8.64 12.25 -21.47
C LEU A 78 -7.44 12.82 -22.24
N SER A 79 -7.04 12.21 -23.37
CA SER A 79 -5.85 12.58 -24.14
C SER A 79 -4.60 12.73 -23.27
N LEU A 80 -4.41 11.80 -22.32
CA LEU A 80 -3.29 11.87 -21.40
C LEU A 80 -1.97 11.70 -22.17
N PRO A 81 -0.93 12.50 -21.88
CA PRO A 81 0.37 12.30 -22.48
C PRO A 81 1.03 11.05 -21.90
N ALA A 82 1.84 10.39 -22.72
CA ALA A 82 2.77 9.37 -22.23
C ALA A 82 3.85 10.05 -21.37
N MET A 83 3.74 9.94 -20.05
CA MET A 83 4.61 10.62 -19.10
C MET A 83 4.99 9.69 -17.93
N PRO A 84 6.07 9.99 -17.17
CA PRO A 84 6.31 9.35 -15.89
C PRO A 84 5.12 9.53 -14.94
N VAL A 85 4.67 8.45 -14.32
CA VAL A 85 3.55 8.45 -13.36
C VAL A 85 4.06 8.08 -11.97
N PRO A 86 3.73 8.84 -10.92
CA PRO A 86 4.02 8.46 -9.54
C PRO A 86 3.63 7.02 -9.23
N ASP A 87 4.51 6.26 -8.60
CA ASP A 87 4.20 4.91 -8.14
C ASP A 87 4.18 4.85 -6.61
N THR A 88 3.03 4.50 -6.04
CA THR A 88 2.85 4.32 -4.59
C THR A 88 3.00 2.87 -4.14
N THR A 89 3.26 1.95 -5.06
CA THR A 89 3.22 0.50 -4.84
C THR A 89 4.61 -0.09 -4.62
N SER A 90 5.65 0.65 -4.97
CA SER A 90 7.03 0.22 -4.96
C SER A 90 8.01 1.33 -4.61
N GLU A 91 9.25 0.91 -4.38
CA GLU A 91 10.39 1.75 -4.09
C GLU A 91 11.64 0.98 -4.54
N ASN A 92 12.50 1.64 -5.33
CA ASN A 92 13.70 1.02 -5.89
C ASN A 92 13.40 -0.34 -6.55
N GLY A 93 12.32 -0.41 -7.35
CA GLY A 93 11.93 -1.59 -8.13
C GLY A 93 11.34 -2.74 -7.30
N ARG A 94 11.21 -2.60 -5.98
CA ARG A 94 10.63 -3.62 -5.08
C ARG A 94 9.23 -3.22 -4.64
N ARG A 95 8.30 -4.16 -4.69
CA ARG A 95 6.93 -3.93 -4.20
C ARG A 95 6.99 -3.66 -2.70
N LEU A 96 6.36 -2.59 -2.25
CA LEU A 96 6.27 -2.30 -0.83
C LEU A 96 5.50 -3.41 -0.13
N PHE A 97 5.94 -3.77 1.07
CA PHE A 97 5.27 -4.72 1.94
C PHE A 97 5.16 -4.11 3.33
N PHE A 98 3.94 -3.98 3.84
CA PHE A 98 3.71 -3.57 5.22
C PHE A 98 2.71 -4.52 5.89
N VAL A 99 2.62 -4.38 7.20
CA VAL A 99 1.73 -5.18 8.05
C VAL A 99 1.00 -4.21 8.96
N GLN A 100 -0.32 -4.34 9.03
CA GLN A 100 -1.12 -3.65 10.03
C GLN A 100 -1.97 -4.63 10.84
N VAL A 101 -2.07 -4.35 12.15
CA VAL A 101 -2.85 -5.15 13.09
C VAL A 101 -3.84 -4.25 13.79
N ASP A 102 -5.11 -4.46 13.52
CA ASP A 102 -6.20 -3.74 14.19
C ASP A 102 -6.41 -4.27 15.60
N GLY A 103 -6.83 -3.38 16.49
CA GLY A 103 -6.88 -3.60 17.93
C GLY A 103 -7.91 -4.63 18.40
N ASP A 104 -8.79 -5.10 17.52
CA ASP A 104 -9.98 -5.90 17.83
C ASP A 104 -9.65 -7.26 18.42
N GLY A 105 -10.47 -7.65 19.40
CA GLY A 105 -10.42 -8.99 19.96
C GLY A 105 -9.17 -9.23 20.79
N PHE A 106 -8.51 -8.18 21.29
CA PHE A 106 -7.37 -8.28 22.20
C PHE A 106 -7.65 -9.16 23.45
N PRO A 107 -8.85 -9.11 24.09
CA PRO A 107 -9.16 -9.93 25.24
C PRO A 107 -9.62 -11.35 24.87
N SER A 108 -9.57 -11.74 23.59
CA SER A 108 -10.01 -13.07 23.14
C SER A 108 -9.06 -14.16 23.63
N ARG A 109 -9.63 -15.23 24.21
CA ARG A 109 -8.87 -16.38 24.72
C ARG A 109 -8.28 -17.20 23.58
N ALA A 110 -7.08 -17.73 23.79
CA ALA A 110 -6.56 -18.75 22.90
C ALA A 110 -7.34 -20.06 23.09
N GLU A 111 -7.70 -20.72 21.98
CA GLU A 111 -8.46 -21.99 21.99
C GLU A 111 -7.55 -23.19 21.74
N PHE A 112 -6.27 -23.06 22.02
CA PHE A 112 -5.27 -24.11 21.95
C PHE A 112 -4.26 -23.97 23.10
N PRO A 113 -3.57 -25.06 23.49
CA PRO A 113 -2.68 -25.04 24.65
C PRO A 113 -1.49 -24.08 24.50
N GLY A 114 -1.05 -23.51 25.63
CA GLY A 114 0.21 -22.76 25.74
C GLY A 114 0.07 -21.25 25.92
N TYR A 115 -1.09 -20.67 25.59
CA TYR A 115 -1.33 -19.23 25.69
C TYR A 115 -2.67 -18.95 26.38
N ASP A 116 -2.75 -17.82 27.08
CA ASP A 116 -3.98 -17.40 27.73
C ASP A 116 -4.88 -16.59 26.78
N TYR A 117 -4.26 -15.71 25.99
CA TYR A 117 -4.93 -14.84 25.02
C TYR A 117 -4.33 -15.01 23.62
N GLY A 118 -5.14 -14.77 22.59
CA GLY A 118 -4.67 -14.75 21.20
C GLY A 118 -3.54 -13.74 20.98
N ALA A 119 -3.59 -12.60 21.69
CA ALA A 119 -2.52 -11.59 21.66
C ALA A 119 -1.16 -12.11 22.14
N GLU A 120 -1.13 -13.03 23.11
CA GLU A 120 0.13 -13.67 23.54
C GLU A 120 0.66 -14.63 22.49
N ALA A 121 -0.23 -15.41 21.86
CA ALA A 121 0.16 -16.30 20.77
C ALA A 121 0.74 -15.52 19.59
N LEU A 122 0.14 -14.37 19.23
CA LEU A 122 0.65 -13.50 18.16
C LEU A 122 1.99 -12.87 18.55
N TYR A 123 2.15 -12.41 19.80
CA TYR A 123 3.43 -11.90 20.29
C TYR A 123 4.56 -12.92 20.11
N ASP A 124 4.36 -14.16 20.54
CA ASP A 124 5.43 -15.16 20.48
C ASP A 124 5.62 -15.76 19.08
N GLN A 125 4.54 -15.98 18.33
CA GLN A 125 4.60 -16.74 17.07
C GLN A 125 4.62 -15.89 15.81
N ILE A 126 4.29 -14.60 15.90
CA ILE A 126 4.30 -13.66 14.76
C ILE A 126 5.26 -12.51 15.04
N PHE A 127 4.96 -11.65 16.02
CA PHE A 127 5.68 -10.37 16.19
C PHE A 127 7.15 -10.54 16.54
N LYS A 128 7.50 -11.55 17.36
CA LYS A 128 8.89 -11.91 17.64
C LYS A 128 9.55 -12.73 16.53
N LYS A 129 8.76 -13.53 15.80
CA LYS A 129 9.26 -14.49 14.82
C LYS A 129 9.64 -13.82 13.50
N TYR A 130 8.89 -12.80 13.09
CA TYR A 130 9.10 -12.05 11.86
C TYR A 130 9.58 -10.64 12.22
N PRO A 131 10.90 -10.37 12.25
CA PRO A 131 11.44 -9.07 12.67
C PRO A 131 11.38 -8.04 11.54
N ILE A 132 10.20 -7.89 10.92
CA ILE A 132 9.91 -6.88 9.91
C ILE A 132 9.10 -5.72 10.53
N PRO A 133 9.10 -4.53 9.94
CA PRO A 133 8.21 -3.44 10.34
C PRO A 133 6.74 -3.89 10.36
N MET A 134 6.03 -3.59 11.45
CA MET A 134 4.58 -3.78 11.55
C MET A 134 3.95 -2.65 12.34
N THR A 135 2.72 -2.28 12.02
CA THR A 135 1.94 -1.31 12.81
C THR A 135 0.90 -2.06 13.61
N VAL A 136 0.92 -1.91 14.93
CA VAL A 136 0.01 -2.62 15.83
C VAL A 136 -0.75 -1.61 16.68
N SER A 137 -2.07 -1.66 16.62
CA SER A 137 -2.95 -0.84 17.45
C SER A 137 -3.62 -1.63 18.56
N VAL A 138 -4.36 -0.93 19.42
CA VAL A 138 -5.23 -1.48 20.45
C VAL A 138 -6.50 -0.65 20.51
N VAL A 139 -7.63 -1.29 20.80
CA VAL A 139 -8.85 -0.60 21.24
C VAL A 139 -8.70 -0.35 22.73
N GLU A 140 -8.61 0.92 23.16
CA GLU A 140 -8.43 1.21 24.58
C GLU A 140 -9.56 0.63 25.43
N GLY A 141 -10.80 0.70 24.95
CA GLY A 141 -11.99 0.17 25.64
C GLY A 141 -11.93 -1.33 25.92
N GLU A 142 -11.12 -2.10 25.19
CA GLU A 142 -10.94 -3.53 25.45
C GLU A 142 -9.91 -3.82 26.55
N ILE A 143 -8.89 -2.98 26.67
CA ILE A 143 -7.70 -3.28 27.47
C ILE A 143 -7.53 -2.36 28.69
N GLY A 144 -8.15 -1.19 28.66
CA GLY A 144 -7.97 -0.13 29.64
C GLY A 144 -8.79 -0.32 30.91
N PRO A 145 -8.35 0.27 32.04
CA PRO A 145 -9.03 0.13 33.32
C PRO A 145 -10.37 0.88 33.37
N THR A 146 -10.62 1.79 32.43
CA THR A 146 -11.88 2.51 32.24
C THR A 146 -12.69 1.94 31.06
N GLY A 147 -12.29 0.78 30.53
CA GLY A 147 -12.95 0.10 29.43
C GLY A 147 -14.02 -0.89 29.87
N LYS A 148 -14.39 -1.78 28.97
CA LYS A 148 -15.39 -2.83 29.16
C LYS A 148 -14.95 -3.94 30.13
N TYR A 149 -13.64 -4.22 30.21
CA TYR A 149 -13.08 -5.32 31.00
C TYR A 149 -12.03 -4.87 32.03
N PRO A 150 -12.39 -4.01 33.01
CA PRO A 150 -11.43 -3.42 33.94
C PRO A 150 -10.64 -4.47 34.76
N ALA A 151 -11.28 -5.59 35.11
CA ALA A 151 -10.64 -6.68 35.84
C ALA A 151 -9.53 -7.39 35.04
N LEU A 152 -9.60 -7.37 33.70
CA LEU A 152 -8.58 -7.96 32.83
C LEU A 152 -7.45 -6.98 32.50
N SER A 153 -7.66 -5.68 32.71
CA SER A 153 -6.77 -4.61 32.28
C SER A 153 -5.30 -4.80 32.71
N PRO A 154 -4.97 -5.13 33.98
CA PRO A 154 -3.56 -5.33 34.37
C PRO A 154 -2.84 -6.38 33.51
N ARG A 155 -3.55 -7.43 33.12
CA ARG A 155 -3.01 -8.51 32.28
C ARG A 155 -2.91 -8.09 30.82
N LEU A 156 -3.96 -7.47 30.27
CA LEU A 156 -4.01 -7.05 28.87
C LEU A 156 -3.02 -5.92 28.58
N GLU A 157 -2.94 -4.89 29.43
CA GLU A 157 -1.94 -3.83 29.31
C GLU A 157 -0.51 -4.40 29.38
N SER A 158 -0.27 -5.43 30.21
CA SER A 158 1.03 -6.08 30.29
C SER A 158 1.43 -6.76 28.98
N ILE A 159 0.47 -7.32 28.23
CA ILE A 159 0.72 -7.93 26.92
C ILE A 159 0.97 -6.82 25.89
N ALA A 160 0.14 -5.77 25.88
CA ALA A 160 0.28 -4.64 24.98
C ALA A 160 1.64 -3.94 25.13
N ARG A 161 2.10 -3.71 26.37
CA ARG A 161 3.45 -3.16 26.66
C ARG A 161 4.57 -4.03 26.09
N LYS A 162 4.46 -5.36 26.18
CA LYS A 162 5.45 -6.28 25.60
C LYS A 162 5.50 -6.17 24.08
N ILE A 163 4.35 -6.10 23.43
CA ILE A 163 4.25 -5.94 21.97
C ILE A 163 4.85 -4.58 21.56
N PHE A 164 4.43 -3.49 22.20
CA PHE A 164 4.92 -2.14 21.90
C PHE A 164 6.39 -1.92 22.27
N ALA A 165 6.99 -2.74 23.13
CA ALA A 165 8.42 -2.73 23.40
C ALA A 165 9.27 -3.34 22.26
N LEU A 166 8.68 -4.11 21.35
CA LEU A 166 9.41 -4.66 20.21
C LEU A 166 9.91 -3.54 19.29
N PRO A 167 11.16 -3.64 18.80
CA PRO A 167 11.80 -2.53 18.09
C PRO A 167 11.32 -2.39 16.64
N ASN A 168 10.69 -3.42 16.08
CA ASN A 168 10.10 -3.47 14.74
C ASN A 168 8.59 -3.15 14.73
N ILE A 169 8.01 -2.73 15.85
CA ILE A 169 6.59 -2.36 15.96
C ILE A 169 6.43 -0.84 15.92
N GLU A 170 5.65 -0.32 14.98
CA GLU A 170 5.06 1.01 15.04
C GLU A 170 3.75 0.94 15.84
N ILE A 171 3.51 1.93 16.70
CA ILE A 171 2.33 1.93 17.57
C ILE A 171 1.18 2.62 16.85
N GLY A 172 0.05 1.94 16.76
CA GLY A 172 -1.21 2.48 16.29
C GLY A 172 -2.21 2.72 17.43
N SER A 173 -3.26 3.50 17.14
CA SER A 173 -4.49 3.56 17.95
C SER A 173 -5.65 3.00 17.13
N HIS A 174 -6.51 2.20 17.78
CA HIS A 174 -7.77 1.74 17.21
C HIS A 174 -8.96 2.31 17.99
N THR A 175 -8.81 3.57 18.41
CA THR A 175 -9.80 4.36 19.14
C THR A 175 -10.09 3.90 20.57
N TYR A 176 -11.05 4.56 21.22
CA TYR A 176 -11.48 4.22 22.57
C TYR A 176 -12.58 3.17 22.57
N SER A 177 -13.74 3.47 21.99
CA SER A 177 -14.92 2.59 22.06
C SER A 177 -15.13 1.75 20.81
N HIS A 178 -14.26 1.85 19.80
CA HIS A 178 -14.44 1.17 18.52
C HIS A 178 -15.79 1.55 17.86
N PRO A 179 -15.93 2.78 17.33
CA PRO A 179 -17.08 3.14 16.52
C PRO A 179 -17.27 2.18 15.33
N LEU A 180 -18.46 1.59 15.20
CA LEU A 180 -18.84 0.73 14.09
C LEU A 180 -19.22 1.56 12.84
N ASP A 181 -19.88 2.70 13.05
CA ASP A 181 -20.22 3.66 12.00
C ASP A 181 -19.91 5.08 12.52
N TRP A 182 -18.91 5.72 11.94
CA TRP A 182 -18.42 7.04 12.36
C TRP A 182 -19.39 8.18 12.05
N ILE A 183 -20.27 8.01 11.07
CA ILE A 183 -21.26 9.02 10.70
C ILE A 183 -22.43 8.94 11.68
N LEU A 184 -22.96 7.73 11.89
CA LEU A 184 -24.10 7.53 12.78
C LEU A 184 -23.73 7.65 14.26
N ALA A 185 -22.50 7.32 14.65
CA ALA A 185 -22.03 7.47 16.03
C ALA A 185 -21.90 8.94 16.44
N ASP A 186 -21.68 9.86 15.50
CA ASP A 186 -21.67 11.29 15.78
C ASP A 186 -23.12 11.78 16.07
N PRO A 187 -23.39 12.28 17.30
CA PRO A 187 -24.72 12.75 17.71
C PRO A 187 -25.28 13.87 16.82
N LYS A 188 -24.44 14.52 16.00
CA LYS A 188 -24.88 15.55 15.02
C LYS A 188 -25.65 14.95 13.85
N TYR A 189 -25.41 13.69 13.49
CA TYR A 189 -25.95 13.08 12.26
C TYR A 189 -26.85 11.86 12.53
N GLY A 190 -26.66 11.17 13.66
CA GLY A 190 -27.46 10.00 14.02
C GLY A 190 -28.61 10.28 14.99
N GLN A 191 -29.69 9.50 14.89
CA GLN A 191 -30.51 9.19 16.07
C GLN A 191 -29.82 8.03 16.79
N GLN A 192 -29.69 8.09 18.11
CA GLN A 192 -29.15 7.00 18.94
C GLN A 192 -29.98 5.71 18.73
N LYS A 193 -29.63 4.93 17.71
CA LYS A 193 -30.06 3.54 17.55
C LYS A 193 -28.99 2.65 18.15
N GLU A 194 -29.41 1.51 18.69
CA GLU A 194 -28.59 0.71 19.59
C GLU A 194 -27.33 0.11 18.93
N GLN A 195 -26.22 0.16 19.69
CA GLN A 195 -24.90 -0.45 19.47
C GLN A 195 -24.09 0.03 18.26
N LEU A 196 -23.87 1.35 18.15
CA LEU A 196 -22.94 1.95 17.17
C LEU A 196 -21.46 1.92 17.60
N SER A 197 -21.16 1.38 18.79
CA SER A 197 -19.81 1.12 19.30
C SER A 197 -19.85 0.18 20.52
N MET A 198 -18.68 -0.16 21.06
CA MET A 198 -18.56 -0.91 22.31
C MET A 198 -19.28 -0.20 23.46
N GLN A 199 -20.13 -0.95 24.16
CA GLN A 199 -20.83 -0.46 25.34
C GLN A 199 -19.87 -0.35 26.52
N ILE A 200 -19.43 0.87 26.84
CA ILE A 200 -18.55 1.19 27.96
C ILE A 200 -19.36 1.94 29.03
N PRO A 201 -19.35 1.49 30.31
CA PRO A 201 -20.11 2.15 31.37
C PRO A 201 -19.79 3.63 31.52
N GLY A 202 -20.82 4.49 31.48
CA GLY A 202 -20.69 5.93 31.69
C GLY A 202 -20.10 6.71 30.52
N TYR A 203 -19.86 6.06 29.38
CA TYR A 203 -19.35 6.72 28.18
C TYR A 203 -20.47 7.06 27.19
N THR A 204 -20.32 8.19 26.52
CA THR A 204 -21.10 8.59 25.34
C THR A 204 -20.11 9.05 24.29
N PHE A 205 -20.37 8.71 23.02
CA PHE A 205 -19.46 9.03 21.92
C PHE A 205 -19.00 10.49 21.97
N ASP A 206 -17.69 10.67 22.01
CA ASP A 206 -17.02 11.96 21.91
C ASP A 206 -15.80 11.80 21.00
N LEU A 207 -15.77 12.57 19.91
CA LEU A 207 -14.78 12.42 18.86
C LEU A 207 -13.34 12.62 19.38
N LYS A 208 -13.16 13.61 20.25
CA LYS A 208 -11.86 13.93 20.84
C LYS A 208 -11.39 12.79 21.76
N ARG A 209 -12.31 12.23 22.54
CA ARG A 209 -12.04 11.08 23.41
C ARG A 209 -11.68 9.82 22.63
N GLU A 210 -12.36 9.57 21.51
CA GLU A 210 -12.06 8.44 20.62
C GLU A 210 -10.65 8.53 20.05
N ILE A 211 -10.21 9.73 19.66
CA ILE A 211 -8.96 9.90 18.91
C ILE A 211 -7.83 10.37 19.82
N GLU A 212 -7.83 11.64 20.24
CA GLU A 212 -6.74 12.20 21.06
C GLU A 212 -6.65 11.49 22.41
N GLY A 213 -7.78 11.27 23.08
CA GLY A 213 -7.81 10.62 24.39
C GLY A 213 -7.25 9.19 24.38
N SER A 214 -7.55 8.40 23.33
CA SER A 214 -7.01 7.04 23.19
C SER A 214 -5.51 7.06 22.89
N ILE A 215 -5.06 8.02 22.08
CA ILE A 215 -3.63 8.24 21.80
C ILE A 215 -2.88 8.61 23.08
N GLU A 216 -3.42 9.52 23.90
CA GLU A 216 -2.84 9.91 25.19
C GLU A 216 -2.74 8.73 26.16
N TYR A 217 -3.79 7.92 26.26
CA TYR A 217 -3.77 6.69 27.06
C TYR A 217 -2.66 5.74 26.62
N ILE A 218 -2.55 5.45 25.31
CA ILE A 218 -1.53 4.55 24.77
C ILE A 218 -0.13 5.11 25.05
N ASN A 219 0.11 6.38 24.75
CA ASN A 219 1.40 7.03 24.94
C ASN A 219 1.81 7.09 26.41
N GLY A 220 0.87 7.34 27.33
CA GLY A 220 1.15 7.49 28.75
C GLY A 220 1.29 6.18 29.53
N ARG A 221 0.67 5.09 29.05
CA ARG A 221 0.57 3.83 29.84
C ARG A 221 1.14 2.59 29.15
N LEU A 222 1.18 2.57 27.82
CA LEU A 222 1.53 1.37 27.04
C LEU A 222 2.81 1.53 26.23
N ALA A 223 3.06 2.73 25.70
CA ALA A 223 4.25 2.99 24.90
C ALA A 223 5.52 2.96 25.78
N PRO A 224 6.60 2.30 25.34
CA PRO A 224 7.90 2.44 26.00
C PRO A 224 8.52 3.82 25.72
N PRO A 225 9.52 4.24 26.50
CA PRO A 225 10.25 5.48 26.24
C PRO A 225 10.77 5.57 24.80
N GLY A 226 10.60 6.74 24.18
CA GLY A 226 11.03 6.99 22.80
C GLY A 226 10.07 6.51 21.70
N LYS A 227 8.98 5.82 22.05
CA LYS A 227 7.90 5.46 21.11
C LYS A 227 6.61 6.17 21.48
N LYS A 228 5.78 6.42 20.47
CA LYS A 228 4.45 7.00 20.58
C LYS A 228 3.58 6.50 19.44
N VAL A 229 2.27 6.68 19.54
CA VAL A 229 1.33 6.40 18.45
C VAL A 229 1.73 7.21 17.21
N ARG A 230 1.68 6.56 16.04
CA ARG A 230 1.99 7.15 14.73
C ARG A 230 0.84 7.06 13.74
N VAL A 231 -0.02 6.05 13.89
CA VAL A 231 -1.10 5.77 12.95
C VAL A 231 -2.41 5.56 13.72
N LEU A 232 -3.49 6.17 13.27
CA LEU A 232 -4.86 5.83 13.65
C LEU A 232 -5.40 4.84 12.63
N GLN A 233 -5.73 3.63 13.08
CA GLN A 233 -6.38 2.60 12.27
C GLN A 233 -7.90 2.77 12.48
N TRP A 234 -8.67 3.04 11.43
CA TRP A 234 -10.10 3.31 11.56
C TRP A 234 -10.87 2.04 11.89
N SER A 235 -11.69 2.09 12.94
CA SER A 235 -12.56 1.01 13.39
C SER A 235 -13.83 0.86 12.54
N GLY A 236 -14.48 -0.30 12.68
CA GLY A 236 -15.81 -0.55 12.14
C GLY A 236 -15.83 -0.55 10.61
N ALA A 237 -16.82 0.15 10.04
CA ALA A 237 -16.94 0.35 8.60
C ALA A 237 -15.80 1.20 7.99
N ALA A 238 -14.84 1.66 8.80
CA ALA A 238 -13.69 2.46 8.38
C ALA A 238 -14.08 3.62 7.44
N ASN A 239 -15.17 4.31 7.76
CA ASN A 239 -15.69 5.43 6.97
C ASN A 239 -15.73 6.71 7.82
N PRO A 240 -14.56 7.28 8.17
CA PRO A 240 -14.47 8.46 9.02
C PRO A 240 -15.12 9.69 8.36
N THR A 241 -15.65 10.57 9.20
CA THR A 241 -16.07 11.91 8.77
C THR A 241 -14.87 12.81 8.51
N ALA A 242 -15.06 13.91 7.78
CA ALA A 242 -14.03 14.94 7.61
C ALA A 242 -13.53 15.49 8.96
N ALA A 243 -14.42 15.64 9.94
CA ALA A 243 -14.08 16.09 11.28
C ALA A 243 -13.20 15.08 12.04
N ALA A 244 -13.47 13.77 11.89
CA ALA A 244 -12.64 12.73 12.48
C ALA A 244 -11.22 12.73 11.89
N LEU A 245 -11.10 12.86 10.57
CA LEU A 245 -9.81 12.98 9.90
C LEU A 245 -9.03 14.22 10.38
N GLU A 246 -9.70 15.36 10.55
CA GLU A 246 -9.09 16.57 11.11
C GLU A 246 -8.61 16.38 12.54
N GLU A 247 -9.35 15.64 13.36
CA GLU A 247 -8.95 15.37 14.74
C GLU A 247 -7.70 14.48 14.80
N ALA A 248 -7.64 13.44 13.96
CA ALA A 248 -6.44 12.61 13.80
C ALA A 248 -5.23 13.43 13.33
N TRP A 249 -5.45 14.33 12.36
CA TRP A 249 -4.42 15.23 11.88
C TRP A 249 -3.89 16.17 12.97
N LYS A 250 -4.78 16.78 13.77
CA LYS A 250 -4.38 17.64 14.91
C LYS A 250 -3.61 16.87 15.97
N ALA A 251 -3.97 15.60 16.21
CA ALA A 251 -3.23 14.71 17.10
C ALA A 251 -1.84 14.30 16.55
N GLY A 252 -1.52 14.68 15.31
CA GLY A 252 -0.21 14.47 14.69
C GLY A 252 0.05 13.02 14.29
N VAL A 253 -1.01 12.26 13.96
CA VAL A 253 -0.93 10.88 13.50
C VAL A 253 -1.42 10.74 12.07
N TYR A 254 -0.87 9.76 11.36
CA TYR A 254 -1.40 9.32 10.07
C TYR A 254 -2.69 8.51 10.26
N ASN A 255 -3.42 8.23 9.19
CA ASN A 255 -4.64 7.43 9.24
C ASN A 255 -4.65 6.35 8.15
N ILE A 256 -5.28 5.21 8.42
CA ILE A 256 -5.47 4.11 7.44
C ILE A 256 -6.71 3.27 7.77
N ASN A 257 -7.22 2.54 6.77
CA ASN A 257 -8.30 1.53 6.74
C ASN A 257 -9.45 1.94 5.81
N GLY A 258 -10.23 0.95 5.38
CA GLY A 258 -11.25 1.03 4.34
C GLY A 258 -10.69 0.67 2.96
N GLY A 259 -11.54 0.83 1.94
CA GLY A 259 -11.19 0.57 0.53
C GLY A 259 -11.48 -0.86 0.06
N ASP A 260 -11.62 -1.83 0.96
CA ASP A 260 -12.22 -3.14 0.66
C ASP A 260 -11.62 -3.90 -0.53
N THR A 261 -10.30 -3.81 -0.75
CA THR A 261 -9.64 -4.53 -1.84
C THR A 261 -9.62 -6.05 -1.60
N LEU A 262 -10.37 -6.81 -2.41
CA LEU A 262 -10.54 -8.25 -2.26
C LEU A 262 -10.77 -9.01 -3.59
N PRO A 263 -9.96 -8.82 -4.64
CA PRO A 263 -10.00 -9.73 -5.78
C PRO A 263 -9.44 -11.10 -5.36
N VAL A 264 -10.22 -12.17 -5.55
CA VAL A 264 -9.84 -13.55 -5.22
C VAL A 264 -10.25 -14.50 -6.35
N LYS A 265 -9.43 -15.52 -6.65
CA LYS A 265 -9.65 -16.43 -7.79
C LYS A 265 -10.80 -17.43 -7.52
N PRO A 266 -11.42 -18.01 -8.56
CA PRO A 266 -11.24 -17.71 -9.99
C PRO A 266 -11.95 -16.43 -10.45
N ASP A 267 -12.84 -15.87 -9.61
CA ASP A 267 -13.82 -14.86 -10.04
C ASP A 267 -13.40 -13.41 -9.80
N GLY A 268 -12.18 -13.17 -9.30
CA GLY A 268 -11.69 -11.85 -8.88
C GLY A 268 -11.60 -10.86 -10.03
N SER A 269 -12.03 -9.62 -9.80
CA SER A 269 -12.05 -8.55 -10.79
C SER A 269 -11.27 -7.33 -10.33
N TRP A 270 -10.76 -6.55 -11.28
CA TRP A 270 -10.21 -5.22 -11.06
C TRP A 270 -11.24 -4.21 -10.53
N THR A 271 -12.55 -4.50 -10.62
CA THR A 271 -13.60 -3.71 -9.93
C THR A 271 -13.54 -3.88 -8.41
N ASP A 272 -12.98 -5.00 -7.91
CA ASP A 272 -12.77 -5.27 -6.48
C ASP A 272 -11.49 -4.60 -5.93
N ILE A 273 -10.84 -3.71 -6.71
CA ILE A 273 -9.61 -3.01 -6.32
C ILE A 273 -9.91 -1.52 -6.13
N SER A 274 -9.86 -1.04 -4.89
CA SER A 274 -9.96 0.39 -4.59
C SER A 274 -8.69 1.17 -4.92
N GLY A 275 -8.82 2.50 -4.98
CA GLY A 275 -7.67 3.41 -5.02
C GLY A 275 -6.84 3.39 -3.73
N ALA A 276 -5.86 4.28 -3.64
CA ALA A 276 -5.03 4.43 -2.44
C ALA A 276 -5.74 5.18 -1.28
N GLY A 277 -6.87 5.83 -1.56
CA GLY A 277 -7.61 6.62 -0.59
C GLY A 277 -8.67 7.52 -1.22
N ILE A 278 -9.39 8.27 -0.40
CA ILE A 278 -10.46 9.17 -0.84
C ILE A 278 -10.43 10.50 -0.09
N ALA A 279 -10.73 11.59 -0.81
CA ALA A 279 -10.90 12.91 -0.20
C ALA A 279 -12.30 12.99 0.42
N LYS A 280 -12.36 13.27 1.73
CA LYS A 280 -13.60 13.57 2.46
C LYS A 280 -13.81 15.08 2.68
N GLY A 281 -12.85 15.90 2.26
CA GLY A 281 -12.85 17.35 2.41
C GLY A 281 -11.84 18.03 1.48
N LYS A 282 -11.57 19.32 1.71
CA LYS A 282 -10.82 20.19 0.78
C LYS A 282 -9.28 20.22 0.98
N GLY A 283 -8.72 19.35 1.82
CA GLY A 283 -7.27 19.29 2.06
C GLY A 283 -6.78 17.91 2.48
N ASP A 284 -5.46 17.75 2.66
CA ASP A 284 -4.84 16.46 3.02
C ASP A 284 -5.20 15.98 4.42
N GLN A 285 -5.48 16.92 5.34
CA GLN A 285 -6.03 16.60 6.65
C GLN A 285 -7.40 15.92 6.57
N ASN A 286 -8.07 15.94 5.42
CA ASN A 286 -9.32 15.22 5.16
C ASN A 286 -9.14 14.11 4.11
N TYR A 287 -7.92 13.63 3.89
CA TYR A 287 -7.67 12.49 3.02
C TYR A 287 -7.60 11.21 3.84
N GLN A 288 -8.54 10.31 3.56
CA GLN A 288 -8.53 8.97 4.12
C GLN A 288 -7.62 8.09 3.28
N ILE A 289 -6.66 7.43 3.92
CA ILE A 289 -5.84 6.41 3.26
C ILE A 289 -6.52 5.06 3.41
N TYR A 290 -6.63 4.31 2.32
CA TYR A 290 -7.18 2.97 2.34
C TYR A 290 -6.12 1.93 2.66
N ALA A 291 -6.55 0.82 3.27
CA ALA A 291 -5.74 -0.38 3.34
C ALA A 291 -5.42 -0.85 1.91
N ALA A 292 -4.27 -1.50 1.71
CA ALA A 292 -3.93 -1.99 0.38
C ALA A 292 -4.71 -3.26 0.03
N GLU A 293 -4.98 -4.10 1.04
CA GLU A 293 -5.76 -5.33 0.95
C GLU A 293 -6.69 -5.49 2.18
N MET A 294 -7.73 -6.32 2.04
CA MET A 294 -8.65 -6.60 3.15
C MET A 294 -8.02 -7.45 4.26
N ASN A 295 -8.58 -7.33 5.46
CA ASN A 295 -8.19 -8.13 6.61
C ASN A 295 -8.78 -9.56 6.57
N GLU A 296 -8.34 -10.40 7.52
CA GLU A 296 -8.73 -11.80 7.63
C GLU A 296 -10.23 -12.03 7.85
N ASN A 297 -10.95 -11.02 8.35
CA ASN A 297 -12.38 -11.14 8.65
C ASN A 297 -13.14 -11.66 7.41
N ILE A 298 -12.99 -10.97 6.28
CA ILE A 298 -13.78 -11.29 5.08
C ILE A 298 -13.40 -12.66 4.50
N TYR A 299 -12.11 -13.03 4.57
CA TYR A 299 -11.65 -14.36 4.15
C TYR A 299 -12.18 -15.50 5.04
N THR A 300 -12.71 -15.20 6.22
CA THR A 300 -13.20 -16.16 7.20
C THR A 300 -14.70 -16.09 7.44
N ASN A 301 -15.44 -15.37 6.58
CA ASN A 301 -16.88 -15.11 6.68
C ASN A 301 -17.26 -14.52 8.05
N ASP A 302 -16.77 -13.32 8.38
CA ASP A 302 -17.06 -12.67 9.67
C ASP A 302 -16.60 -13.50 10.86
N TRP A 303 -15.41 -14.10 10.72
CA TRP A 303 -14.79 -14.95 11.72
C TRP A 303 -15.66 -16.18 12.10
N THR A 304 -16.50 -16.67 11.18
CA THR A 304 -17.35 -17.85 11.43
C THR A 304 -16.68 -19.16 11.05
N ARG A 305 -16.09 -19.25 9.84
CA ARG A 305 -15.30 -20.36 9.25
C ARG A 305 -15.12 -20.11 7.73
N PRO A 306 -14.10 -20.68 7.06
CA PRO A 306 -12.99 -21.44 7.64
C PRO A 306 -11.91 -20.53 8.23
N PHE A 307 -11.41 -20.83 9.43
CA PHE A 307 -10.42 -19.98 10.12
C PHE A 307 -9.04 -19.91 9.44
N TYR A 308 -8.78 -20.71 8.41
CA TYR A 308 -7.57 -20.65 7.61
C TYR A 308 -7.71 -19.76 6.36
N GLY A 309 -8.88 -19.14 6.14
CA GLY A 309 -9.22 -18.46 4.87
C GLY A 309 -8.26 -17.36 4.45
N MET A 310 -7.56 -16.71 5.39
CA MET A 310 -6.57 -15.66 5.13
C MET A 310 -5.47 -16.09 4.12
N VAL A 311 -5.19 -17.38 3.95
CA VAL A 311 -4.24 -17.84 2.92
C VAL A 311 -4.60 -17.36 1.51
N ARG A 312 -5.88 -17.06 1.26
CA ARG A 312 -6.38 -16.58 -0.04
C ARG A 312 -5.96 -15.16 -0.38
N VAL A 313 -5.45 -14.38 0.57
CA VAL A 313 -4.84 -13.06 0.29
C VAL A 313 -3.68 -13.16 -0.72
N LEU A 314 -3.01 -14.32 -0.78
CA LEU A 314 -1.96 -14.59 -1.77
C LEU A 314 -2.48 -14.52 -3.21
N GLU A 315 -3.76 -14.85 -3.44
CA GLU A 315 -4.43 -14.69 -4.74
C GLU A 315 -4.60 -13.20 -5.08
N THR A 316 -4.98 -12.39 -4.09
CA THR A 316 -5.09 -10.93 -4.22
C THR A 316 -3.74 -10.29 -4.57
N TYR A 317 -2.65 -10.72 -3.92
CA TYR A 317 -1.31 -10.23 -4.24
C TYR A 317 -0.90 -10.52 -5.69
N GLU A 318 -1.28 -11.67 -6.22
CA GLU A 318 -0.99 -12.02 -7.61
C GLU A 318 -1.78 -11.15 -8.61
N ILE A 319 -3.08 -11.00 -8.39
CA ILE A 319 -3.97 -10.19 -9.26
C ILE A 319 -3.54 -8.72 -9.27
N THR A 320 -3.06 -8.21 -8.14
CA THR A 320 -2.62 -6.82 -7.98
C THR A 320 -1.17 -6.58 -8.38
N GLU A 321 -0.41 -7.63 -8.74
CA GLU A 321 0.95 -7.52 -9.31
C GLU A 321 0.95 -7.53 -10.84
N PHE A 322 0.09 -8.35 -11.46
CA PHE A 322 0.15 -8.66 -12.88
C PHE A 322 -1.17 -8.40 -13.62
N PRO A 323 -1.12 -7.97 -14.90
CA PRO A 323 0.07 -7.56 -15.65
C PRO A 323 0.62 -6.19 -15.20
N LEU A 324 -0.10 -5.49 -14.33
CA LEU A 324 0.24 -4.18 -13.81
C LEU A 324 0.23 -4.23 -12.29
N ARG A 325 1.26 -3.69 -11.65
CA ARG A 325 1.24 -3.52 -10.19
C ARG A 325 0.30 -2.37 -9.83
N ILE A 326 -0.75 -2.67 -9.07
CA ILE A 326 -1.81 -1.72 -8.69
C ILE A 326 -1.80 -1.45 -7.18
N LYS A 327 -1.36 -2.41 -6.36
CA LYS A 327 -1.27 -2.29 -4.91
C LYS A 327 0.11 -2.68 -4.39
N PRO A 328 0.58 -2.12 -3.26
CA PRO A 328 1.64 -2.74 -2.46
C PRO A 328 1.13 -4.06 -1.86
N VAL A 329 1.88 -4.69 -0.95
CA VAL A 329 1.42 -5.86 -0.17
C VAL A 329 1.10 -5.42 1.26
N ASP A 330 -0.07 -5.78 1.76
CA ASP A 330 -0.52 -5.54 3.13
C ASP A 330 -1.02 -6.84 3.78
N ILE A 331 -0.33 -7.28 4.83
CA ILE A 331 -0.88 -8.29 5.73
C ILE A 331 -1.66 -7.56 6.81
N TYR A 332 -2.97 -7.48 6.60
CA TYR A 332 -3.92 -6.84 7.51
C TYR A 332 -4.70 -7.92 8.31
N PHE A 333 -4.67 -7.84 9.65
CA PHE A 333 -5.43 -8.77 10.51
C PHE A 333 -5.72 -8.20 11.91
N HIS A 334 -6.41 -8.95 12.76
CA HIS A 334 -6.78 -8.57 14.13
C HIS A 334 -6.25 -9.55 15.19
N PHE A 335 -6.35 -9.20 16.47
CA PHE A 335 -5.84 -10.06 17.56
C PHE A 335 -6.57 -11.39 17.70
N TYR A 336 -7.83 -11.46 17.30
CA TYR A 336 -8.55 -12.72 17.32
C TYR A 336 -7.96 -13.76 16.34
N SER A 337 -7.16 -13.37 15.34
CA SER A 337 -6.36 -14.30 14.52
C SER A 337 -5.48 -15.23 15.36
N GLY A 338 -5.01 -14.77 16.51
CA GLY A 338 -4.21 -15.55 17.46
C GLY A 338 -4.99 -16.61 18.24
N THR A 339 -6.33 -16.64 18.14
CA THR A 339 -7.17 -17.50 19.00
C THR A 339 -7.31 -18.92 18.46
N LYS A 340 -7.22 -19.08 17.13
CA LYS A 340 -7.38 -20.37 16.44
C LYS A 340 -6.05 -20.83 15.87
N LEU A 341 -5.66 -22.07 16.15
CA LEU A 341 -4.42 -22.64 15.61
C LEU A 341 -4.40 -22.62 14.06
N ALA A 342 -5.54 -22.89 13.42
CA ALA A 342 -5.66 -22.87 11.96
C ALA A 342 -5.40 -21.47 11.37
N SER A 343 -5.91 -20.41 12.00
CA SER A 343 -5.66 -19.03 11.59
C SER A 343 -4.20 -18.65 11.80
N LEU A 344 -3.62 -19.00 12.94
CA LEU A 344 -2.21 -18.73 13.21
C LEU A 344 -1.27 -19.41 12.20
N LYS A 345 -1.61 -20.63 11.76
CA LYS A 345 -0.88 -21.35 10.70
C LYS A 345 -1.08 -20.73 9.33
N ALA A 346 -2.29 -20.29 9.00
CA ALA A 346 -2.55 -19.54 7.77
C ALA A 346 -1.73 -18.26 7.73
N LEU A 347 -1.71 -17.50 8.82
CA LEU A 347 -0.93 -16.27 8.94
C LEU A 347 0.57 -16.55 8.76
N GLN A 348 1.14 -17.52 9.49
CA GLN A 348 2.53 -17.94 9.31
C GLN A 348 2.86 -18.27 7.84
N ASN A 349 1.97 -18.98 7.15
CA ASN A 349 2.14 -19.29 5.73
C ASN A 349 2.16 -18.02 4.86
N VAL A 350 1.24 -17.08 5.08
CA VAL A 350 1.21 -15.80 4.34
C VAL A 350 2.52 -15.04 4.53
N TYR A 351 3.02 -14.91 5.77
CA TYR A 351 4.31 -14.28 6.04
C TYR A 351 5.47 -15.01 5.33
N ASP A 352 5.54 -16.33 5.46
CA ASP A 352 6.62 -17.15 4.90
C ASP A 352 6.63 -17.11 3.36
N VAL A 353 5.47 -17.01 2.72
CA VAL A 353 5.35 -16.88 1.26
C VAL A 353 5.69 -15.46 0.81
N THR A 354 5.14 -14.43 1.46
CA THR A 354 5.37 -13.03 1.10
C THR A 354 6.84 -12.65 1.22
N LEU A 355 7.53 -13.06 2.29
CA LEU A 355 8.95 -12.75 2.50
C LEU A 355 9.90 -13.43 1.51
N LYS A 356 9.43 -14.41 0.72
CA LYS A 356 10.19 -15.00 -0.39
C LYS A 356 10.02 -14.24 -1.70
N GLN A 357 9.06 -13.34 -1.78
CA GLN A 357 8.83 -12.50 -2.95
C GLN A 357 9.81 -11.30 -2.96
N PRO A 358 10.02 -10.64 -4.11
CA PRO A 358 10.87 -9.45 -4.21
C PRO A 358 10.19 -8.20 -3.63
N VAL A 359 9.93 -8.21 -2.33
CA VAL A 359 9.27 -7.13 -1.58
C VAL A 359 10.27 -6.29 -0.78
N PHE A 360 9.88 -5.06 -0.45
CA PHE A 360 10.56 -4.17 0.48
C PHE A 360 9.68 -3.94 1.72
N PRO A 361 10.01 -4.59 2.86
CA PRO A 361 9.31 -4.38 4.12
C PRO A 361 9.46 -2.95 4.65
N VAL A 362 8.35 -2.25 4.92
CA VAL A 362 8.28 -0.85 5.39
C VAL A 362 7.21 -0.69 6.47
N TYR A 363 7.26 0.40 7.25
CA TYR A 363 6.17 0.71 8.19
C TYR A 363 4.91 1.15 7.43
N THR A 364 3.74 0.99 8.05
CA THR A 364 2.49 1.48 7.45
C THR A 364 2.53 3.00 7.26
N SER A 365 3.12 3.74 8.19
CA SER A 365 3.33 5.19 8.04
C SER A 365 4.21 5.56 6.84
N ASP A 366 5.17 4.72 6.44
CA ASP A 366 6.00 4.97 5.25
C ASP A 366 5.17 4.89 3.96
N PHE A 367 4.25 3.91 3.89
CA PHE A 367 3.29 3.80 2.79
C PHE A 367 2.34 5.01 2.75
N ILE A 368 1.75 5.38 3.90
CA ILE A 368 0.83 6.52 4.00
C ILE A 368 1.51 7.81 3.51
N GLN A 369 2.73 8.09 3.97
CA GLN A 369 3.47 9.27 3.54
C GLN A 369 3.74 9.29 2.03
N LYS A 370 4.06 8.14 1.44
CA LYS A 370 4.26 8.02 -0.01
C LYS A 370 2.97 8.33 -0.80
N VAL A 371 1.81 7.86 -0.32
CA VAL A 371 0.51 8.17 -0.94
C VAL A 371 0.19 9.67 -0.83
N LEU A 372 0.43 10.28 0.32
CA LEU A 372 0.22 11.72 0.51
C LEU A 372 1.12 12.54 -0.43
N ASP A 373 2.41 12.19 -0.53
CA ASP A 373 3.34 12.88 -1.44
C ASP A 373 2.99 12.70 -2.91
N ALA A 374 2.46 11.54 -3.31
CA ALA A 374 2.04 11.30 -4.70
C ALA A 374 0.90 12.21 -5.17
N ARG A 375 0.03 12.66 -4.25
CA ARG A 375 -1.02 13.64 -4.56
C ARG A 375 -0.47 15.02 -4.92
N HIS A 376 0.76 15.32 -4.51
CA HIS A 376 1.44 16.61 -4.73
C HIS A 376 2.60 16.52 -5.72
N ALA A 377 2.86 15.34 -6.27
CA ALA A 377 3.91 15.16 -7.26
C ALA A 377 3.62 15.99 -8.51
N SER A 378 4.65 16.65 -9.03
CA SER A 378 4.58 17.42 -10.27
C SER A 378 5.49 16.80 -11.31
N VAL A 379 4.96 16.58 -12.52
CA VAL A 379 5.70 16.07 -13.68
C VAL A 379 5.44 17.02 -14.83
N ALA A 380 6.51 17.59 -15.40
CA ALA A 380 6.42 18.55 -16.49
C ALA A 380 7.49 18.29 -17.55
N MET A 381 7.17 18.53 -18.81
CA MET A 381 8.16 18.50 -19.89
C MET A 381 8.85 19.87 -20.00
N GLN A 382 10.18 19.90 -19.91
CA GLN A 382 10.99 21.10 -20.14
C GLN A 382 12.21 20.72 -20.99
N GLU A 383 12.36 21.39 -22.14
CA GLU A 383 13.54 21.23 -23.03
C GLU A 383 13.83 19.76 -23.42
N GLY A 384 12.77 18.95 -23.60
CA GLY A 384 12.90 17.53 -23.96
C GLY A 384 13.20 16.59 -22.79
N GLN A 385 13.17 17.08 -21.55
CA GLN A 385 13.36 16.29 -20.33
C GLN A 385 12.14 16.38 -19.40
N TRP A 386 11.82 15.29 -18.72
CA TRP A 386 10.82 15.29 -17.67
C TRP A 386 11.40 15.87 -16.39
N GLN A 387 10.84 16.99 -15.94
CA GLN A 387 11.10 17.59 -14.64
C GLN A 387 10.14 16.99 -13.63
N ILE A 388 10.67 16.26 -12.66
CA ILE A 388 9.90 15.59 -11.61
C ILE A 388 10.20 16.27 -10.28
N ARG A 389 9.15 16.69 -9.58
CA ARG A 389 9.21 17.21 -8.22
C ARG A 389 8.31 16.41 -7.31
N THR A 390 8.83 16.00 -6.15
CA THR A 390 8.09 15.22 -5.17
C THR A 390 8.27 15.76 -3.75
N GLY A 391 7.53 15.18 -2.81
CA GLY A 391 7.79 15.36 -1.39
C GLY A 391 9.01 14.59 -0.89
N ARG A 392 9.00 14.18 0.37
CA ARG A 392 10.14 13.50 1.02
C ARG A 392 10.15 11.98 0.81
N SER A 393 8.98 11.40 0.55
CA SER A 393 8.71 9.97 0.67
C SER A 393 8.35 9.30 -0.66
N LEU A 394 8.12 10.04 -1.74
CA LEU A 394 7.90 9.50 -3.07
C LEU A 394 9.17 9.58 -3.94
N ARG A 395 9.73 8.44 -4.32
CA ARG A 395 10.94 8.33 -5.15
C ARG A 395 10.83 7.37 -6.33
N GLU A 396 9.67 6.74 -6.53
CA GLU A 396 9.45 5.77 -7.61
C GLU A 396 8.45 6.31 -8.63
N PHE A 397 8.76 6.14 -9.92
CA PHE A 397 7.86 6.49 -11.02
C PHE A 397 7.84 5.38 -12.05
N ARG A 398 6.66 5.11 -12.62
CA ARG A 398 6.53 4.25 -13.81
C ARG A 398 6.71 5.09 -15.07
N LEU A 399 7.64 4.71 -15.92
CA LEU A 399 7.88 5.35 -17.21
C LEU A 399 6.87 4.90 -18.27
N PRO A 400 6.75 5.66 -19.38
CA PRO A 400 5.97 5.20 -20.53
C PRO A 400 6.41 3.82 -21.03
N VAL A 401 5.47 3.06 -21.58
CA VAL A 401 5.72 1.71 -22.10
C VAL A 401 6.78 1.77 -23.20
N GLY A 402 7.83 0.94 -23.07
CA GLY A 402 8.91 0.88 -24.05
C GLY A 402 10.00 1.92 -23.86
N GLU A 403 9.99 2.68 -22.76
CA GLU A 403 11.04 3.66 -22.42
C GLU A 403 11.87 3.20 -21.21
N ILE A 404 13.13 3.66 -21.17
CA ILE A 404 14.07 3.57 -20.05
C ILE A 404 14.72 4.95 -19.82
N PRO A 405 15.26 5.24 -18.63
CA PRO A 405 15.94 6.52 -18.42
C PRO A 405 17.32 6.52 -19.09
N ASP A 406 17.69 7.65 -19.68
CA ASP A 406 19.06 7.97 -20.09
C ASP A 406 19.85 8.38 -18.84
N LEU A 407 20.68 7.51 -18.28
CA LEU A 407 21.40 7.80 -17.04
C LEU A 407 22.50 8.87 -17.20
N THR A 408 23.00 9.06 -18.43
CA THR A 408 24.02 10.05 -18.77
C THR A 408 23.42 11.45 -18.84
N HIS A 409 22.21 11.60 -19.39
CA HIS A 409 21.54 12.90 -19.56
C HIS A 409 20.50 13.21 -18.47
N SER A 410 20.21 12.27 -17.56
CA SER A 410 19.32 12.50 -16.42
C SER A 410 20.08 12.96 -15.18
N SER A 411 19.41 13.75 -14.34
CA SER A 411 19.90 14.15 -13.01
C SER A 411 18.96 13.66 -11.92
N GLY A 412 19.51 13.20 -10.80
CA GLY A 412 18.73 12.70 -9.67
C GLY A 412 18.20 11.27 -9.82
N VAL A 413 18.52 10.56 -10.91
CA VAL A 413 18.14 9.15 -11.13
C VAL A 413 19.20 8.22 -10.55
N VAL A 414 18.79 7.37 -9.60
CA VAL A 414 19.65 6.34 -8.98
C VAL A 414 19.74 5.09 -9.86
N GLY A 415 18.65 4.79 -10.57
CA GLY A 415 18.57 3.66 -11.48
C GLY A 415 17.15 3.34 -11.89
N TYR A 416 16.93 2.12 -12.39
CA TYR A 416 15.63 1.67 -12.87
C TYR A 416 15.51 0.15 -12.90
N LEU A 417 14.27 -0.34 -12.95
CA LEU A 417 13.95 -1.75 -13.16
C LEU A 417 12.88 -1.91 -14.24
N SER A 418 13.21 -2.61 -15.31
CA SER A 418 12.22 -3.04 -16.31
C SER A 418 11.64 -4.41 -15.91
N VAL A 419 10.32 -4.47 -15.78
CA VAL A 419 9.53 -5.69 -15.54
C VAL A 419 8.39 -5.77 -16.56
N PRO A 420 7.66 -6.91 -16.67
CA PRO A 420 6.57 -7.03 -17.65
C PRO A 420 5.51 -5.93 -17.58
N GLY A 421 5.25 -5.37 -16.39
CA GLY A 421 4.29 -4.27 -16.17
C GLY A 421 4.82 -2.86 -16.47
N GLY A 422 6.06 -2.71 -16.94
CA GLY A 422 6.68 -1.44 -17.31
C GLY A 422 8.06 -1.23 -16.70
N THR A 423 8.67 -0.09 -17.02
CA THR A 423 9.93 0.35 -16.41
C THR A 423 9.64 1.26 -15.23
N TYR A 424 10.22 0.95 -14.07
CA TYR A 424 10.20 1.82 -12.91
C TYR A 424 11.53 2.56 -12.79
N VAL A 425 11.50 3.88 -12.68
CA VAL A 425 12.68 4.72 -12.44
C VAL A 425 12.75 5.11 -10.97
N HIS A 426 13.95 5.07 -10.41
CA HIS A 426 14.24 5.31 -9.00
C HIS A 426 14.94 6.67 -8.87
N LEU A 427 14.35 7.58 -8.10
CA LEU A 427 14.89 8.91 -7.83
C LEU A 427 15.64 8.92 -6.50
N GLY A 428 16.74 9.67 -6.43
CA GLY A 428 17.57 9.82 -5.23
C GLY A 428 17.39 11.16 -4.51
N VAL A 429 16.55 12.01 -5.10
CA VAL A 429 16.32 13.42 -4.74
C VAL A 429 14.85 13.77 -4.98
N ASP A 430 14.39 14.86 -4.37
CA ASP A 430 13.02 15.39 -4.53
C ASP A 430 12.81 16.21 -5.81
N GLN A 431 13.89 16.52 -6.53
CA GLN A 431 13.88 17.24 -7.80
C GLN A 431 14.81 16.54 -8.79
N ALA A 432 14.24 15.94 -9.83
CA ALA A 432 14.97 15.17 -10.84
C ALA A 432 14.65 15.65 -12.25
N SER A 433 15.62 15.56 -13.15
CA SER A 433 15.40 15.68 -14.60
C SER A 433 15.63 14.31 -15.26
N VAL A 434 14.66 13.82 -16.01
CA VAL A 434 14.69 12.48 -16.61
C VAL A 434 14.58 12.58 -18.12
N SER A 435 15.67 12.23 -18.80
CA SER A 435 15.70 11.95 -20.24
C SER A 435 15.31 10.50 -20.48
N LEU A 436 14.63 10.21 -21.60
CA LEU A 436 14.19 8.87 -21.95
C LEU A 436 14.88 8.36 -23.22
N LEU A 437 15.11 7.06 -23.25
CA LEU A 437 15.57 6.31 -24.42
C LEU A 437 14.62 5.14 -24.67
N PRO A 438 14.46 4.70 -25.93
CA PRO A 438 13.79 3.46 -26.24
C PRO A 438 14.39 2.27 -25.48
N LEU A 439 13.57 1.34 -25.01
CA LEU A 439 13.98 0.16 -24.25
C LEU A 439 15.02 -0.72 -24.97
N ASN A 440 15.04 -0.69 -26.31
CA ASN A 440 16.01 -1.40 -27.13
C ASN A 440 17.29 -0.60 -27.43
N HIS A 441 17.43 0.60 -26.87
CA HIS A 441 18.65 1.39 -26.97
C HIS A 441 19.81 0.63 -26.30
N PRO A 442 21.04 0.70 -26.85
CA PRO A 442 22.22 0.15 -26.18
C PRO A 442 22.30 0.64 -24.72
N ALA A 443 22.53 -0.31 -23.82
CA ALA A 443 22.59 -0.08 -22.39
C ALA A 443 23.65 0.98 -22.04
N ASP A 444 23.30 1.92 -21.16
CA ASP A 444 24.23 2.94 -20.65
C ASP A 444 25.38 2.24 -19.87
N PRO A 445 26.67 2.53 -20.15
CA PRO A 445 27.80 1.88 -19.47
C PRO A 445 27.95 2.27 -17.99
N LEU A 446 27.13 3.21 -17.49
CA LEU A 446 27.16 3.65 -16.10
C LEU A 446 26.53 2.61 -15.16
N PRO A 447 27.17 2.32 -14.01
CA PRO A 447 26.53 1.54 -12.97
C PRO A 447 25.36 2.30 -12.36
N TYR A 448 24.35 1.54 -11.97
CA TYR A 448 23.13 2.06 -11.35
C TYR A 448 22.48 1.04 -10.43
N VAL A 449 21.59 1.51 -9.55
CA VAL A 449 20.80 0.61 -8.70
C VAL A 449 19.62 0.08 -9.48
N SER A 450 19.63 -1.21 -9.79
CA SER A 450 18.53 -1.88 -10.47
C SER A 450 17.39 -2.28 -9.54
N ALA A 451 17.69 -2.52 -8.26
CA ALA A 451 16.69 -2.69 -7.22
C ALA A 451 17.31 -2.55 -5.83
N ALA A 452 16.52 -2.19 -4.83
CA ALA A 452 16.95 -2.20 -3.43
C ALA A 452 15.80 -2.50 -2.46
N THR A 453 16.13 -3.05 -1.29
CA THR A 453 15.20 -3.13 -0.14
C THR A 453 15.59 -2.12 0.94
N ALA A 454 15.86 -0.90 0.48
CA ALA A 454 16.26 0.23 1.29
C ALA A 454 15.84 1.54 0.62
N TYR A 455 15.56 2.56 1.40
CA TYR A 455 15.49 3.94 0.92
C TYR A 455 16.88 4.42 0.54
N ILE A 456 16.97 5.11 -0.59
CA ILE A 456 18.21 5.68 -1.10
C ILE A 456 18.11 7.21 -1.04
N THR A 457 19.08 7.83 -0.39
CA THR A 457 19.16 9.29 -0.24
C THR A 457 20.57 9.79 -0.49
N HIS A 458 20.74 11.11 -0.59
CA HIS A 458 22.05 11.74 -0.82
C HIS A 458 22.83 11.17 -2.02
N PHE A 459 22.12 10.71 -3.05
CA PHE A 459 22.72 10.11 -4.23
C PHE A 459 23.61 11.09 -4.99
N LYS A 460 24.81 10.64 -5.36
CA LYS A 460 25.76 11.37 -6.17
C LYS A 460 26.44 10.43 -7.16
N ARG A 461 26.55 10.87 -8.41
CA ARG A 461 27.40 10.24 -9.42
C ARG A 461 28.80 10.86 -9.37
N GLN A 462 29.85 10.04 -9.36
CA GLN A 462 31.25 10.45 -9.24
C GLN A 462 32.08 9.77 -10.33
N GLY A 463 32.23 10.43 -11.49
CA GLY A 463 32.80 9.77 -12.68
C GLY A 463 31.92 8.59 -13.10
N ARG A 464 32.53 7.40 -13.27
CA ARG A 464 31.80 6.14 -13.47
C ARG A 464 31.23 5.54 -12.18
N GLY A 465 31.59 6.05 -11.01
CA GLY A 465 31.10 5.55 -9.73
C GLY A 465 29.79 6.19 -9.27
N ILE A 466 29.21 5.62 -8.21
CA ILE A 466 28.06 6.19 -7.50
C ILE A 466 28.28 6.12 -5.98
N ARG A 467 27.74 7.10 -5.26
CA ARG A 467 27.72 7.13 -3.80
C ARG A 467 26.35 7.55 -3.30
N PHE A 468 25.84 6.89 -2.26
CA PHE A 468 24.54 7.20 -1.69
C PHE A 468 24.39 6.63 -0.28
N ASP A 469 23.44 7.19 0.45
CA ASP A 469 23.00 6.71 1.75
C ASP A 469 21.86 5.69 1.56
N ALA A 470 21.96 4.56 2.25
CA ALA A 470 20.97 3.48 2.20
C ALA A 470 20.44 3.15 3.60
N ARG A 471 19.12 2.99 3.70
CA ARG A 471 18.43 2.61 4.94
C ARG A 471 17.31 1.61 4.68
N GLY A 472 17.38 0.42 5.27
CA GLY A 472 16.33 -0.58 5.12
C GLY A 472 16.12 -1.39 6.38
N TYR A 473 14.87 -1.80 6.62
CA TYR A 473 14.44 -2.32 7.92
C TYR A 473 14.69 -3.81 8.13
N TYR A 474 14.68 -4.60 7.05
CA TYR A 474 14.78 -6.06 7.12
C TYR A 474 15.64 -6.60 6.00
N GLN A 475 16.76 -7.24 6.38
CA GLN A 475 17.75 -7.85 5.47
C GLN A 475 18.04 -6.97 4.24
N PRO A 476 18.42 -5.69 4.43
CA PRO A 476 18.48 -4.75 3.33
C PRO A 476 19.63 -5.08 2.37
N TYR A 477 19.37 -4.85 1.09
CA TYR A 477 20.37 -4.99 0.04
C TYR A 477 20.15 -3.98 -1.08
N VAL A 478 21.21 -3.80 -1.87
CA VAL A 478 21.19 -3.13 -3.19
C VAL A 478 21.63 -4.12 -4.26
N LEU A 479 20.96 -4.10 -5.42
CA LEU A 479 21.39 -4.76 -6.66
C LEU A 479 21.90 -3.73 -7.65
N LEU A 480 23.17 -3.83 -8.00
CA LEU A 480 23.85 -2.96 -8.95
C LEU A 480 23.88 -3.63 -10.33
N SER A 481 23.36 -2.92 -11.34
CA SER A 481 23.55 -3.27 -12.74
C SER A 481 24.73 -2.52 -13.31
N HIS A 482 25.41 -3.13 -14.30
CA HIS A 482 26.61 -2.60 -14.96
C HIS A 482 27.75 -2.22 -14.00
N ALA A 483 27.72 -2.77 -12.78
CA ALA A 483 28.88 -2.87 -11.93
C ALA A 483 29.50 -4.23 -12.22
N ASP A 484 30.65 -4.24 -12.89
CA ASP A 484 31.38 -5.47 -13.22
C ASP A 484 32.48 -5.73 -12.17
N HIS A 485 33.34 -6.72 -12.43
CA HIS A 485 34.47 -7.03 -11.55
C HIS A 485 35.51 -5.91 -11.45
N ALA A 486 35.45 -4.87 -12.29
CA ALA A 486 36.31 -3.69 -12.19
C ALA A 486 35.76 -2.63 -11.22
N CYS A 487 34.57 -2.85 -10.65
CA CYS A 487 34.00 -1.99 -9.62
C CYS A 487 34.31 -2.49 -8.20
N GLY A 488 34.95 -1.66 -7.39
CA GLY A 488 35.09 -1.84 -5.95
C GLY A 488 33.90 -1.25 -5.19
N ILE A 489 33.43 -1.93 -4.15
CA ILE A 489 32.27 -1.50 -3.36
C ILE A 489 32.68 -1.34 -1.89
N LYS A 490 32.29 -0.22 -1.30
CA LYS A 490 32.47 0.06 0.13
C LYS A 490 31.12 0.30 0.80
N VAL A 491 31.00 -0.20 2.03
CA VAL A 491 29.91 0.11 2.96
C VAL A 491 30.53 0.69 4.22
N ASP A 492 30.12 1.89 4.60
CA ASP A 492 30.65 2.64 5.74
C ASP A 492 32.19 2.76 5.70
N GLY A 493 32.73 3.02 4.51
CA GLY A 493 34.16 3.15 4.24
C GLY A 493 34.96 1.84 4.22
N ARG A 494 34.31 0.68 4.42
CA ARG A 494 34.97 -0.64 4.40
C ARG A 494 34.65 -1.37 3.11
N GLU A 495 35.67 -1.96 2.48
CA GLU A 495 35.44 -2.81 1.30
C GLU A 495 34.60 -4.04 1.68
N VAL A 496 33.62 -4.34 0.82
CA VAL A 496 32.71 -5.47 1.00
C VAL A 496 32.75 -6.37 -0.23
N GLN A 497 32.58 -7.67 0.00
CA GLN A 497 32.39 -8.62 -1.08
C GLN A 497 30.95 -8.55 -1.59
N SER A 498 30.78 -8.42 -2.90
CA SER A 498 29.48 -8.54 -3.57
C SER A 498 29.26 -9.96 -4.09
N THR A 499 28.01 -10.38 -4.18
CA THR A 499 27.62 -11.66 -4.82
C THR A 499 26.84 -11.39 -6.09
N GLU A 500 27.11 -12.11 -7.18
CA GLU A 500 26.26 -12.03 -8.37
C GLU A 500 24.91 -12.72 -8.14
N ASP A 501 23.82 -12.13 -8.65
CA ASP A 501 22.46 -12.66 -8.48
C ASP A 501 22.01 -13.63 -9.59
N GLY A 502 22.94 -14.08 -10.43
CA GLY A 502 22.68 -14.96 -11.58
C GLY A 502 22.03 -14.25 -12.78
N LYS A 503 21.83 -12.93 -12.72
CA LYS A 503 21.37 -12.08 -13.84
C LYS A 503 22.38 -10.99 -14.18
N GLY A 504 23.67 -11.18 -13.87
CA GLY A 504 24.72 -10.19 -14.13
C GLY A 504 24.67 -8.95 -13.24
N ARG A 505 23.99 -9.01 -12.09
CA ARG A 505 23.90 -7.89 -11.14
C ARG A 505 24.64 -8.22 -9.85
N LEU A 506 25.35 -7.23 -9.31
CA LEU A 506 26.06 -7.37 -8.04
C LEU A 506 25.15 -7.03 -6.87
N LYS A 507 24.98 -7.96 -5.95
CA LYS A 507 24.25 -7.79 -4.70
C LYS A 507 25.18 -7.39 -3.57
N VAL A 508 24.79 -6.34 -2.86
CA VAL A 508 25.46 -5.83 -1.66
C VAL A 508 24.45 -5.82 -0.53
N SER A 509 24.72 -6.58 0.52
CA SER A 509 23.87 -6.62 1.73
C SER A 509 24.54 -5.85 2.86
N PHE A 510 23.75 -5.23 3.72
CA PHE A 510 24.24 -4.45 4.87
C PHE A 510 23.33 -4.64 6.09
N PRO A 511 23.77 -4.24 7.30
CA PRO A 511 22.95 -4.39 8.50
C PRO A 511 21.60 -3.64 8.41
N PRO A 512 20.53 -4.17 9.03
CA PRO A 512 19.23 -3.50 9.05
C PRO A 512 19.20 -2.29 9.99
N SER A 513 18.46 -1.27 9.57
CA SER A 513 18.15 -0.06 10.34
C SER A 513 16.92 -0.31 11.21
N VAL A 514 17.10 -0.83 12.42
CA VAL A 514 15.95 -1.18 13.28
C VAL A 514 15.27 0.10 13.81
N GLY A 515 13.97 0.25 13.54
CA GLY A 515 13.18 1.41 13.97
C GLY A 515 13.45 2.68 13.15
N GLU A 516 12.66 3.73 13.40
CA GLU A 516 12.75 4.99 12.65
C GLU A 516 14.07 5.76 12.82
N GLN A 517 14.86 5.44 13.85
CA GLN A 517 16.15 6.08 14.14
C GLN A 517 17.34 5.14 13.90
N GLY A 518 17.12 4.04 13.16
CA GLY A 518 18.18 3.10 12.84
C GLY A 518 19.32 3.72 12.01
N PRO A 519 20.49 3.08 11.97
CA PRO A 519 21.66 3.55 11.22
C PRO A 519 21.34 3.77 9.75
N VAL A 520 22.00 4.76 9.15
CA VAL A 520 22.03 4.99 7.70
C VAL A 520 23.42 4.57 7.23
N HIS A 521 23.48 3.80 6.15
CA HIS A 521 24.74 3.24 5.63
C HIS A 521 25.20 3.99 4.39
N ASP A 522 26.46 4.40 4.39
CA ASP A 522 27.10 5.04 3.23
C ASP A 522 27.60 3.95 2.28
N ILE A 523 27.08 3.93 1.05
CA ILE A 523 27.47 2.96 0.01
C ILE A 523 28.22 3.71 -1.08
N GLU A 524 29.43 3.25 -1.37
CA GLU A 524 30.27 3.77 -2.45
C GLU A 524 30.58 2.66 -3.46
N VAL A 525 30.38 2.94 -4.74
CA VAL A 525 30.74 2.09 -5.87
C VAL A 525 31.75 2.85 -6.70
N HIS A 526 32.97 2.34 -6.78
CA HIS A 526 34.09 2.93 -7.52
C HIS A 526 34.43 2.02 -8.69
N CYS A 527 34.19 2.45 -9.92
CA CYS A 527 34.53 1.68 -11.12
C CYS A 527 35.73 2.32 -11.81
N HIS A 528 36.71 1.50 -12.18
CA HIS A 528 37.86 1.94 -12.97
C HIS A 528 37.49 2.07 -14.46
N ASP A 529 38.19 2.94 -15.17
CA ASP A 529 37.99 3.17 -16.61
C ASP A 529 38.45 2.00 -17.48
#